data_AF-A0A0X8V0I2-F1
#
_entry.id   AF-A0A0X8V0I2-F1
#
_cell.length_a   1.000
_cell.length_b   1.000
_cell.length_c   1.000
_cell.angle_alpha   90.00
_cell.angle_beta   90.00
_cell.angle_gamma   90.00
#
_symmetry.space_group_name_H-M   'P 1'
#
loop_
_entity.id
_entity.type
_entity.pdbx_description
1 polymer ?
#
loop_
_entity_poly.entity_id
_entity_poly.type
_entity_poly.pdbx_seq_one_letter_code
_entity_poly.pdbx_strand_id
1 'polypeptide(L)' 'MEVLASGEKIASKQQRDEAAAEIMTLLAGVPVVGYHDEQGHLILPADEDEDDY' A
#
# COMPACT_ATOMS: atom_id res chain seq x y z
N MET A 1 10.30 31.49 -2.85
CA MET A 1 10.23 30.29 -1.99
C MET A 1 8.95 29.58 -2.39
N GLU A 2 9.06 28.65 -3.34
CA GLU A 2 7.90 27.92 -3.86
C GLU A 2 7.51 26.87 -2.83
N VAL A 3 6.31 27.00 -2.29
CA VAL A 3 5.71 25.98 -1.44
C VAL A 3 5.09 24.96 -2.40
N LEU A 4 5.74 23.81 -2.57
CA LEU A 4 5.16 22.65 -3.21
C LEU A 4 4.06 22.09 -2.29
N ALA A 5 2.93 22.78 -2.24
CA ALA A 5 1.70 22.25 -1.69
C ALA A 5 1.13 21.27 -2.73
N SER A 6 1.75 20.10 -2.82
CA SER A 6 1.16 18.91 -3.42
C SER A 6 -0.05 18.55 -2.56
N GLY A 7 -1.18 19.19 -2.81
CA GLY A 7 -2.45 18.78 -2.25
C GLY A 7 -2.75 17.38 -2.76
N GLU A 8 -2.37 16.36 -1.99
CA GLU A 8 -3.01 15.06 -2.08
C GLU A 8 -4.50 15.31 -1.94
N LYS A 9 -5.21 15.27 -3.06
CA LYS A 9 -6.67 15.23 -3.04
C LYS A 9 -7.02 13.99 -2.24
N ILE A 10 -7.46 14.19 -1.00
CA ILE A 10 -7.97 13.12 -0.15
C ILE A 10 -9.10 12.46 -0.94
N ALA A 11 -8.80 11.32 -1.58
CA ALA A 11 -9.80 10.59 -2.33
C ALA A 11 -10.91 10.18 -1.36
N SER A 12 -12.16 10.42 -1.77
CA SER A 12 -13.29 9.99 -0.95
C SER A 12 -13.19 8.48 -0.69
N LYS A 13 -13.77 8.01 0.42
CA LYS A 13 -13.76 6.57 0.75
C LYS A 13 -14.25 5.73 -0.43
N GLN A 14 -15.32 6.17 -1.10
CA GLN A 14 -15.86 5.50 -2.28
C GLN A 14 -14.84 5.37 -3.41
N GLN A 15 -14.10 6.43 -3.73
CA GLN A 15 -13.07 6.38 -4.80
C GLN A 15 -11.90 5.45 -4.44
N ARG A 16 -11.54 5.38 -3.15
CA ARG A 16 -10.53 4.43 -2.68
C ARG A 16 -11.02 2.99 -2.77
N ASP A 17 -12.28 2.75 -2.41
CA ASP A 17 -12.90 1.43 -2.48
C ASP A 17 -13.02 0.96 -3.95
N GLU A 18 -13.39 1.84 -4.88
CA GLU A 18 -13.42 1.58 -6.33
C GLU A 18 -12.02 1.23 -6.87
N ALA A 19 -11.01 2.04 -6.54
CA ALA A 19 -9.63 1.78 -6.96
C ALA A 19 -9.09 0.46 -6.38
N ALA A 20 -9.41 0.15 -5.12
CA ALA A 20 -9.01 -1.11 -4.49
C ALA A 20 -9.65 -2.31 -5.21
N ALA A 21 -10.92 -2.21 -5.62
CA ALA A 21 -11.59 -3.28 -6.37
C ALA A 21 -10.95 -3.51 -7.75
N GLU A 22 -10.57 -2.44 -8.45
CA GLU A 22 -9.85 -2.55 -9.74
C GLU A 22 -8.47 -3.19 -9.56
N ILE A 23 -7.71 -2.77 -8.55
CA ILE A 23 -6.40 -3.34 -8.23
C ILE A 23 -6.53 -4.83 -7.90
N MET A 24 -7.50 -5.20 -7.07
CA MET A 24 -7.77 -6.62 -6.75
C MET A 24 -8.09 -7.45 -7.99
N THR A 25 -8.83 -6.87 -8.94
CA THR A 25 -9.15 -7.55 -10.21
C THR A 25 -7.91 -7.72 -11.09
N LEU A 26 -7.05 -6.71 -11.18
CA LEU A 26 -5.80 -6.77 -11.93
C LEU A 26 -4.79 -7.75 -11.32
N LEU A 27 -4.77 -7.85 -9.99
CA LEU A 27 -3.90 -8.77 -9.26
C LEU A 27 -4.46 -10.19 -9.17
N ALA A 28 -5.67 -10.45 -9.70
CA ALA A 28 -6.28 -11.77 -9.68
C ALA A 28 -5.39 -12.76 -10.46
N GLY A 29 -4.69 -13.64 -9.73
CA GLY A 29 -3.78 -14.63 -10.28
C GLY A 29 -2.32 -14.19 -10.39
N VAL A 30 -1.99 -12.96 -9.99
CA VAL A 30 -0.59 -12.54 -9.82
C VAL A 30 -0.05 -13.17 -8.54
N PRO A 31 0.99 -14.02 -8.61
CA PRO A 31 1.56 -14.63 -7.41
C PRO A 31 2.26 -13.55 -6.58
N VAL A 32 1.82 -13.40 -5.33
CA VAL A 32 2.50 -12.55 -4.35
C VAL A 32 3.65 -13.34 -3.77
N VAL A 33 4.87 -12.88 -4.01
CA VAL A 33 6.11 -13.51 -3.55
C VAL A 33 6.74 -12.71 -2.42
N GLY A 34 7.19 -13.41 -1.38
CA GLY A 34 7.80 -12.78 -0.21
C GLY A 34 7.94 -13.76 0.96
N TYR A 35 8.40 -13.25 2.09
CA TYR A 35 8.47 -14.01 3.33
C TYR A 35 7.07 -14.17 3.91
N HIS A 36 6.72 -15.41 4.27
CA HIS A 36 5.45 -15.72 4.88
C HIS A 36 5.67 -16.27 6.30
N ASP A 37 4.76 -15.97 7.22
CA ASP A 37 4.77 -16.55 8.56
C ASP A 37 4.32 -18.03 8.55
N GLU A 38 4.33 -18.66 9.72
CA GLU A 38 3.87 -20.06 9.89
C GLU A 38 2.40 -20.27 9.53
N GLN A 39 1.60 -19.20 9.47
CA GLN A 39 0.20 -19.20 9.10
C GLN A 39 -0.02 -18.92 7.60
N GLY A 40 1.05 -18.62 6.86
CA GLY A 40 1.01 -18.31 5.44
C GLY A 40 0.65 -16.86 5.13
N HIS A 41 0.78 -15.92 6.08
CA HIS A 41 0.58 -14.49 5.83
C HIS A 41 1.85 -13.85 5.31
N LEU A 42 1.73 -12.98 4.29
CA LEU A 42 2.85 -12.16 3.82
C LEU A 42 3.32 -11.22 4.94
N ILE A 43 4.58 -11.37 5.34
CA ILE A 43 5.24 -10.46 6.25
C ILE A 43 5.81 -9.31 5.44
N LEU A 44 5.19 -8.14 5.61
CA LEU A 44 5.81 -6.90 5.18
C LEU A 44 6.91 -6.57 6.19
N PRO A 45 8.13 -6.21 5.74
CA PRO A 45 9.09 -5.62 6.66
C PRO A 45 8.37 -4.45 7.34
N ALA A 46 8.44 -4.39 8.66
CA ALA A 46 8.11 -3.14 9.32
C ALA A 46 8.98 -2.08 8.66
N ASP A 47 8.37 -0.98 8.21
CA ASP A 47 9.15 0.22 7.98
C ASP A 47 9.86 0.43 9.32
N GLU A 48 11.15 0.11 9.38
CA GLU A 48 12.01 0.61 10.44
C GLU A 48 11.89 2.12 10.25
N ASP A 49 10.99 2.75 11.01
CA ASP A 49 11.11 4.16 11.30
C ASP A 49 12.59 4.31 11.69
N GLU A 50 13.33 4.97 10.81
CA GLU A 50 14.76 5.21 10.86
C GLU A 50 15.01 6.21 12.02
N ASP A 51 14.64 5.81 13.23
CA ASP A 51 14.76 6.53 14.49
C ASP A 51 15.95 5.97 15.26
N ASP A 52 17.09 5.80 14.58
CA ASP A 52 18.38 5.59 15.23
C ASP A 52 19.43 6.35 14.41
N TYR A 53 19.67 7.63 14.75
CA TYR A 53 21.00 8.26 14.95
C TYR A 53 20.92 9.75 15.33
#